data_AF-A0A8X6HBA2-F1
#
_entry.id   AF-A0A8X6HBA2-F1
#
_cell.length_a   1.000
_cell.length_b   1.000
_cell.length_c   1.000
_cell.angle_alpha   90.00
_cell.angle_beta   90.00
_cell.angle_gamma   90.00
#
_symmetry.space_group_name_H-M   'P 1'
#
loop_
_entity.id
_entity.type
_entity.pdbx_description
1 polymer ?
#
loop_
_entity_poly.entity_id
_entity_poly.type
_entity_poly.pdbx_seq_one_letter_code
_entity_poly.pdbx_strand_id
1 'polypeptide(L)'
;PFICPWEQVDRGAIRFVLSGANIMCPGLTSPGAKMTQVPKNTVVAIMAEGKEHALAVGLTSISTEEIAKVNKGIGVENIHYLNDGLWQMKPVK
;
A
#
# COMPACT_ATOMS: atom_id res chain seq x y z
N PRO A 1 -4.67 4.78 11.39
CA PRO A 1 -5.93 5.39 10.90
C PRO A 1 -7.04 4.32 10.89
N PHE A 2 -8.32 4.69 11.06
CA PHE A 2 -9.42 3.73 11.29
C PHE A 2 -10.44 3.59 10.14
N ILE A 3 -10.37 4.47 9.11
CA ILE A 3 -11.34 4.47 8.00
C ILE A 3 -11.23 3.21 7.15
N CYS A 4 -10.01 2.71 6.93
CA CYS A 4 -9.75 1.48 6.19
C CYS A 4 -8.63 0.67 6.88
N PRO A 5 -8.55 -0.65 6.61
CA PRO A 5 -7.42 -1.48 7.00
C PRO A 5 -6.13 -0.93 6.41
N TRP A 6 -5.01 -1.29 7.00
CA TRP A 6 -3.72 -0.83 6.54
C TRP A 6 -2.72 -1.95 6.38
N GLU A 7 -1.87 -1.79 5.38
CA GLU A 7 -0.74 -2.66 5.06
C GLU A 7 0.53 -1.82 5.23
N GLN A 8 1.56 -2.36 5.85
CA GLN A 8 2.84 -1.68 6.03
C GLN A 8 3.87 -2.28 5.08
N VAL A 9 4.50 -1.43 4.27
CA VAL A 9 5.65 -1.80 3.44
C VAL A 9 6.96 -1.50 4.15
N ASP A 10 8.04 -2.17 3.73
CA ASP A 10 9.39 -1.85 4.19
C ASP A 10 9.89 -0.48 3.69
N ARG A 11 11.01 -0.06 4.27
CA ARG A 11 11.69 1.20 3.91
C ARG A 11 12.13 1.27 2.45
N GLY A 12 12.46 0.13 1.84
CA GLY A 12 12.95 0.06 0.46
C GLY A 12 11.86 0.38 -0.57
N ALA A 13 10.60 0.04 -0.24
CA ALA A 13 9.44 0.28 -1.09
C ALA A 13 8.99 1.75 -1.11
N ILE A 14 9.27 2.54 -0.06
CA ILE A 14 8.76 3.91 0.13
C ILE A 14 8.94 4.79 -1.11
N ARG A 15 10.16 4.83 -1.67
CA ARG A 15 10.47 5.68 -2.84
C ARG A 15 9.63 5.34 -4.06
N PHE A 16 9.32 4.05 -4.23
CA PHE A 16 8.60 3.54 -5.39
C PHE A 16 7.10 3.81 -5.25
N VAL A 17 6.55 3.62 -4.05
CA VAL A 17 5.14 3.94 -3.74
C VAL A 17 4.87 5.43 -3.97
N LEU A 18 5.77 6.31 -3.53
CA LEU A 18 5.68 7.76 -3.76
C LEU A 18 5.91 8.17 -5.23
N SER A 19 6.29 7.23 -6.09
CA SER A 19 6.39 7.42 -7.54
C SER A 19 5.21 6.78 -8.29
N GLY A 20 4.17 6.32 -7.58
CA GLY A 20 2.99 5.69 -8.17
C GLY A 20 3.16 4.20 -8.52
N ALA A 21 4.23 3.55 -8.09
CA ALA A 21 4.40 2.12 -8.34
C ALA A 21 3.41 1.28 -7.52
N ASN A 22 3.01 0.14 -8.08
CA ASN A 22 2.25 -0.89 -7.38
C ASN A 22 3.09 -1.55 -6.29
N ILE A 23 2.41 -2.07 -5.27
CA ILE A 23 3.04 -2.76 -4.16
C ILE A 23 3.15 -4.24 -4.52
N MET A 24 4.39 -4.70 -4.64
CA MET A 24 4.70 -6.09 -4.96
C MET A 24 4.62 -6.95 -3.69
N CYS A 25 4.22 -8.22 -3.83
CA CYS A 25 4.11 -9.14 -2.71
C CYS A 25 5.37 -9.21 -1.82
N PRO A 26 6.60 -9.25 -2.37
CA PRO A 26 7.82 -9.26 -1.55
C PRO A 26 7.99 -8.03 -0.64
N GLY A 27 7.42 -6.88 -1.03
CA GLY A 27 7.44 -5.67 -0.21
C GLY A 27 6.47 -5.70 0.97
N LEU A 28 5.55 -6.67 1.00
CA LEU A 28 4.57 -6.91 2.06
C LEU A 28 4.92 -8.13 2.94
N THR A 29 5.87 -8.95 2.51
CA THR A 29 6.34 -10.13 3.26
C THR A 29 7.75 -9.96 3.85
N SER A 30 8.35 -8.78 3.73
CA SER A 30 9.68 -8.50 4.28
C SER A 30 9.64 -8.34 5.81
N PRO A 31 10.77 -8.43 6.54
CA PRO A 31 10.78 -8.35 8.01
C PRO A 31 10.22 -7.04 8.58
N GLY A 32 10.29 -5.94 7.81
CA GLY A 32 9.73 -4.65 8.18
C GLY A 32 8.29 -4.44 7.73
N ALA A 33 7.72 -5.38 6.98
CA ALA A 33 6.34 -5.32 6.52
C ALA A 33 5.37 -5.89 7.56
N LYS A 34 4.14 -5.40 7.55
CA LYS A 34 3.05 -5.91 8.39
C LYS A 34 1.77 -5.91 7.58
N MET A 35 1.06 -7.03 7.59
CA MET A 35 -0.18 -7.17 6.85
C MET A 35 -1.39 -7.33 7.78
N THR A 36 -2.50 -6.69 7.43
CA THR A 36 -3.80 -6.93 8.06
C THR A 36 -4.54 -7.97 7.23
N GLN A 37 -5.24 -8.93 7.86
CA GLN A 37 -5.94 -9.94 7.06
C GLN A 37 -7.13 -9.33 6.32
N VAL A 38 -7.07 -9.29 4.98
CA VAL A 38 -8.12 -8.75 4.11
C VAL A 38 -8.30 -9.59 2.84
N PRO A 39 -9.54 -9.69 2.33
CA PRO A 39 -9.80 -10.36 1.05
C PRO A 39 -9.30 -9.52 -0.13
N LYS A 40 -9.25 -10.14 -1.31
CA LYS A 40 -9.02 -9.46 -2.59
C LYS A 40 -10.08 -8.36 -2.80
N ASN A 41 -9.71 -7.30 -3.55
CA ASN A 41 -10.53 -6.13 -3.86
C ASN A 41 -10.92 -5.31 -2.62
N THR A 42 -10.07 -5.27 -1.60
CA THR A 42 -10.27 -4.43 -0.40
C THR A 42 -9.44 -3.16 -0.51
N VAL A 43 -10.05 -2.01 -0.21
CA VAL A 43 -9.34 -0.73 -0.12
C VAL A 43 -8.51 -0.70 1.15
N VAL A 44 -7.22 -0.41 1.01
CA VAL A 44 -6.27 -0.39 2.11
C VAL A 44 -5.42 0.88 2.09
N ALA A 45 -5.03 1.35 3.28
CA ALA A 45 -4.00 2.38 3.43
C ALA A 45 -2.61 1.74 3.42
N ILE A 46 -1.69 2.32 2.64
CA ILE A 46 -0.30 1.88 2.57
C ILE A 46 0.53 2.71 3.54
N MET A 47 0.93 2.07 4.63
CA MET A 47 1.81 2.60 5.66
C MET A 47 3.26 2.23 5.35
N ALA A 48 4.21 2.90 6.00
CA ALA A 48 5.61 2.56 5.92
C ALA A 48 6.25 2.44 7.29
N GLU A 49 7.24 1.56 7.38
CA GLU A 49 8.03 1.38 8.59
C GLU A 49 8.66 2.72 9.05
N GLY A 50 8.35 3.13 10.28
CA GLY A 50 8.85 4.38 10.85
C GLY A 50 8.14 5.65 10.36
N LYS A 51 6.98 5.53 9.70
CA LYS A 51 6.12 6.65 9.31
C LYS A 51 4.74 6.55 9.97
N GLU A 52 4.22 7.69 10.40
CA GLU A 52 2.91 7.77 11.06
C GLU A 52 1.75 7.86 10.06
N HIS A 53 1.97 8.53 8.93
CA HIS A 53 0.95 8.80 7.92
C HIS A 53 1.02 7.78 6.77
N ALA A 54 -0.13 7.48 6.19
CA ALA A 54 -0.21 6.67 4.98
C ALA A 54 0.49 7.39 3.81
N LEU A 55 1.24 6.63 3.02
CA LEU A 55 1.93 7.11 1.83
C LEU A 55 1.06 7.00 0.57
N ALA A 56 0.14 6.05 0.56
CA ALA A 56 -0.76 5.78 -0.54
C ALA A 56 -2.05 5.12 -0.06
N VAL A 57 -3.04 5.09 -0.94
CA VAL A 57 -4.26 4.29 -0.86
C VAL A 57 -4.22 3.31 -2.02
N GLY A 58 -4.48 2.04 -1.73
CA GLY A 58 -4.42 0.97 -2.71
C GLY A 58 -5.61 0.02 -2.65
N LEU A 59 -5.70 -0.85 -3.65
CA LEU A 59 -6.70 -1.91 -3.74
C LEU A 59 -5.98 -3.26 -3.81
N THR A 60 -6.34 -4.20 -2.94
CA THR A 60 -5.69 -5.51 -2.92
C THR A 60 -6.00 -6.31 -4.20
N SER A 61 -4.97 -6.67 -4.98
CA SER A 61 -5.14 -7.45 -6.22
C SER A 61 -5.34 -8.95 -5.95
N ILE A 62 -4.86 -9.42 -4.79
CA ILE A 62 -5.01 -10.76 -4.23
C ILE A 62 -5.21 -10.65 -2.71
N SER A 63 -5.66 -11.73 -2.05
CA SER A 63 -5.85 -11.71 -0.59
C SER A 63 -4.50 -11.66 0.15
N THR A 64 -4.46 -11.12 1.37
CA THR A 64 -3.22 -11.09 2.17
C THR A 64 -2.68 -12.48 2.51
N GLU A 65 -3.55 -13.47 2.61
CA GLU A 65 -3.15 -14.87 2.72
C GLU A 65 -2.41 -15.36 1.47
N GLU A 66 -2.90 -15.00 0.28
CA GLU A 66 -2.25 -15.33 -0.99
C GLU A 66 -0.94 -14.56 -1.17
N ILE A 67 -0.87 -13.29 -0.74
CA ILE A 67 0.36 -12.48 -0.75
C ILE A 67 1.45 -13.20 0.04
N ALA A 68 1.13 -13.67 1.25
CA ALA A 68 2.06 -14.40 2.11
C ALA A 68 2.49 -15.75 1.52
N LYS A 69 1.57 -16.48 0.86
CA LYS A 69 1.82 -17.81 0.29
C LYS A 69 2.60 -17.77 -1.02
N VAL A 70 2.20 -16.89 -1.94
CA VAL A 70 2.74 -16.83 -3.32
C VAL A 70 4.01 -15.99 -3.37
N ASN A 71 4.04 -14.89 -2.61
CA ASN A 71 5.17 -13.97 -2.54
C ASN A 71 5.72 -13.53 -3.91
N LYS A 72 4.84 -13.37 -4.91
CA LYS A 72 5.22 -12.98 -6.27
C LYS A 72 4.07 -12.23 -6.95
N GLY A 73 4.42 -11.21 -7.73
CA GLY A 73 3.46 -10.39 -8.46
C GLY A 73 2.96 -9.20 -7.65
N ILE A 74 1.92 -8.55 -8.16
CA ILE A 74 1.31 -7.37 -7.56
C ILE A 74 0.39 -7.83 -6.42
N GLY A 75 0.69 -7.38 -5.20
CA GLY A 75 -0.17 -7.64 -4.04
C GLY A 75 -1.24 -6.57 -3.89
N VAL A 76 -0.85 -5.30 -4.07
CA VAL A 76 -1.77 -4.16 -3.98
C VAL A 76 -1.50 -3.19 -5.14
N GLU A 77 -2.56 -2.85 -5.85
CA GLU A 77 -2.56 -1.79 -6.86
C GLU A 77 -2.59 -0.42 -6.19
N ASN A 78 -1.71 0.47 -6.63
CA ASN A 78 -1.64 1.84 -6.12
C ASN A 78 -2.70 2.70 -6.83
N ILE A 79 -3.61 3.29 -6.07
CA ILE A 79 -4.72 4.09 -6.61
C ILE A 79 -4.45 5.59 -6.45
N HIS A 80 -3.91 6.00 -5.30
CA HIS A 80 -3.59 7.38 -4.99
C HIS A 80 -2.39 7.42 -4.05
N TYR A 81 -1.45 8.33 -4.28
CA TYR A 81 -0.26 8.45 -3.46
C TYR A 81 0.09 9.90 -3.14
N LEU A 82 0.86 10.08 -2.08
CA LEU A 82 1.26 11.39 -1.60
C LEU A 82 2.09 12.12 -2.67
N ASN A 83 1.77 13.41 -2.89
CA ASN A 83 2.33 14.27 -3.94
C ASN A 83 1.95 13.90 -5.38
N ASP A 84 0.98 13.02 -5.62
CA ASP A 84 0.43 12.84 -6.95
C ASP A 84 -0.43 14.03 -7.41
N GLY A 85 -1.01 13.93 -8.61
CA GLY A 85 -1.83 15.01 -9.17
C GLY A 85 -3.06 15.36 -8.34
N LEU A 86 -3.70 14.38 -7.69
CA LEU A 86 -4.87 14.62 -6.84
C LEU A 86 -4.45 15.27 -5.52
N TRP A 87 -3.31 14.87 -4.95
CA TRP A 87 -2.76 15.48 -3.74
C TRP A 87 -2.40 16.95 -3.95
N GLN A 88 -1.81 17.29 -5.10
CA GLN A 88 -1.43 18.66 -5.45
C GLN A 88 -2.60 19.49 -6.00
N MET A 89 -3.74 18.87 -6.24
CA MET A 89 -4.89 19.54 -6.83
C MET A 89 -5.38 20.66 -5.90
N LYS A 90 -5.62 21.83 -6.49
CA LYS A 90 -6.26 22.93 -5.75
C LYS A 90 -7.71 22.53 -5.45
N PRO A 91 -8.26 22.91 -4.28
CA PRO A 91 -9.65 22.66 -3.97
C PRO A 91 -10.57 23.20 -5.07
N VAL A 92 -11.37 22.31 -5.66
CA VAL A 92 -12.45 22.69 -6.56
C VAL A 92 -13.62 23.09 -5.67
N LYS A 93 -14.05 24.35 -5.79
CA LYS A 93 -15.26 24.85 -5.15
C LYS A 93 -16.49 24.49 -5.96
#